data_AF-A0A8T3XEQ1-F1
#
_entry.id   AF-A0A8T3XEQ1-F1
#
_cell.length_a   1.000
_cell.length_b   1.000
_cell.length_c   1.000
_cell.angle_alpha   90.00
_cell.angle_beta   90.00
_cell.angle_gamma   90.00
#
_symmetry.space_group_name_H-M   'P 1'
#
loop_
_entity.id
_entity.type
_entity.pdbx_description
1 polymer ?
#
loop_
_entity_poly.entity_id
_entity_poly.type
_entity_poly.pdbx_seq_one_letter_code
_entity_poly.pdbx_strand_id
1 'polypeptide(L)'
;METEYNWKAVLTGALPVSAIIIFIFYSNISKNLKWLFLIVGITISFGVTYYIDRKKHNVFTSPLIVIAAALLVNALKNLGII
;
A
#
# COMPACT_ATOMS: atom_id res chain seq x y z
N MET A 1 -18.12 2.04 -21.66
CA MET A 1 -17.26 0.86 -21.52
C MET A 1 -16.97 0.71 -20.05
N GLU A 2 -17.46 -0.36 -19.42
CA GLU A 2 -17.07 -0.70 -18.05
C GLU A 2 -15.55 -0.80 -18.00
N THR A 3 -14.92 0.05 -17.19
CA THR A 3 -13.47 0.00 -16.97
C THR A 3 -13.16 -1.31 -16.28
N GLU A 4 -12.80 -2.33 -17.06
CA GLU A 4 -12.45 -3.64 -16.54
C GLU A 4 -11.21 -3.52 -15.65
N TYR A 5 -11.44 -3.66 -14.34
CA TYR A 5 -10.41 -3.58 -13.32
C TYR A 5 -9.54 -4.83 -13.38
N ASN A 6 -8.23 -4.63 -13.48
CA ASN A 6 -7.29 -5.74 -13.45
C ASN A 6 -6.88 -6.01 -12.00
N TRP A 7 -7.79 -6.66 -11.26
CA TRP A 7 -7.57 -7.00 -9.85
C TRP A 7 -6.29 -7.82 -9.63
N LYS A 8 -5.91 -8.65 -10.60
CA LYS A 8 -4.65 -9.41 -10.54
C LYS A 8 -3.44 -8.49 -10.50
N ALA A 9 -3.37 -7.47 -11.37
CA ALA A 9 -2.29 -6.49 -11.37
C ALA A 9 -2.26 -5.67 -10.06
N VAL A 10 -3.43 -5.19 -9.62
CA VAL A 10 -3.58 -4.40 -8.38
C VAL A 10 -3.09 -5.19 -7.17
N LEU A 11 -3.58 -6.42 -6.99
CA LEU A 11 -3.24 -7.27 -5.84
C LEU A 11 -1.77 -7.68 -5.86
N THR A 12 -1.20 -7.95 -7.03
CA THR A 12 0.23 -8.29 -7.18
C THR A 12 1.13 -7.12 -6.75
N GLY A 13 0.76 -5.88 -7.09
CA GLY A 13 1.50 -4.69 -6.66
C GLY A 13 1.23 -4.28 -5.22
N ALA A 14 0.01 -4.48 -4.72
CA ALA A 14 -0.42 -3.97 -3.42
C ALA A 14 -0.12 -4.93 -2.27
N LEU A 15 -0.39 -6.23 -2.41
CA LEU A 15 -0.34 -7.17 -1.28
C LEU A 15 1.04 -7.30 -0.66
N PRO A 16 2.14 -7.54 -1.42
CA PRO A 16 3.47 -7.70 -0.82
C PRO A 16 3.93 -6.43 -0.14
N VAL A 17 3.69 -5.28 -0.79
CA VAL A 17 4.04 -3.96 -0.25
C VAL A 17 3.24 -3.67 1.01
N SER A 18 1.93 -3.93 1.00
CA SER A 18 1.06 -3.71 2.16
C SER A 18 1.50 -4.56 3.35
N ALA A 19 1.87 -5.83 3.15
CA ALA A 19 2.38 -6.68 4.23
C ALA A 19 3.65 -6.10 4.88
N ILE A 20 4.60 -5.62 4.07
CA ILE A 20 5.82 -4.96 4.55
C ILE A 20 5.48 -3.68 5.33
N ILE A 21 4.59 -2.86 4.79
CA ILE A 21 4.18 -1.60 5.43
C ILE A 21 3.46 -1.85 6.75
N ILE A 22 2.57 -2.83 6.83
CA ILE A 22 1.89 -3.26 8.05
C ILE A 22 2.94 -3.62 9.11
N PHE A 23 3.93 -4.45 8.76
CA PHE A 23 5.00 -4.85 9.68
C PHE A 23 5.82 -3.66 10.20
N ILE A 24 6.16 -2.70 9.33
CA ILE A 24 6.90 -1.50 9.70
C ILE A 24 6.08 -0.61 10.65
N PHE A 25 4.78 -0.44 10.39
CA PHE A 25 3.90 0.36 11.24
C PHE A 25 3.63 -0.31 12.59
N TYR A 26 3.56 -1.64 12.61
CA TYR A 26 3.46 -2.44 13.83
C TYR A 26 4.72 -2.32 14.69
N SER A 27 5.90 -2.34 14.08
CA SER A 27 7.20 -2.28 14.74
C SER A 27 7.43 -0.98 15.53
N ASN A 28 8.31 -1.03 16.54
CA ASN A 28 8.64 0.11 17.39
C ASN A 28 9.78 0.96 16.80
N ILE A 29 9.55 1.49 15.60
CA ILE A 29 10.49 2.33 14.84
C ILE A 29 10.03 3.79 14.94
N SER A 30 10.95 4.75 14.75
CA SER A 30 10.61 6.17 14.74
C SER A 30 9.52 6.51 13.72
N LYS A 31 8.63 7.43 14.11
CA LYS A 31 7.48 7.86 13.30
C LYS A 31 7.92 8.33 11.89
N ASN A 32 8.98 9.12 11.81
CA ASN A 32 9.49 9.65 10.55
C ASN A 32 9.95 8.52 9.60
N LEU A 33 10.58 7.47 10.13
CA LEU A 33 11.03 6.35 9.30
C LEU A 33 9.84 5.55 8.76
N LYS A 34 8.78 5.36 9.56
CA LYS A 34 7.54 4.69 9.11
C LYS A 34 6.92 5.40 7.91
N TRP A 35 6.78 6.73 7.98
CA TRP A 35 6.24 7.53 6.88
C TRP A 35 7.16 7.55 5.66
N LEU A 36 8.48 7.54 5.86
CA LEU A 36 9.45 7.39 4.76
C LEU A 36 9.26 6.06 4.04
N PHE A 37 9.17 4.95 4.79
CA PHE A 37 8.89 3.64 4.20
C PHE A 37 7.52 3.58 3.51
N LEU A 38 6.51 4.28 4.01
CA LEU A 38 5.22 4.38 3.32
C LEU A 38 5.36 5.04 1.95
N ILE A 39 6.10 6.15 1.84
CA ILE A 39 6.35 6.84 0.57
C ILE A 39 7.08 5.91 -0.41
N VAL A 40 8.09 5.18 0.07
CA VAL A 40 8.82 4.17 -0.73
C VAL A 40 7.88 3.06 -1.18
N GLY A 41 7.03 2.53 -0.29
CA GLY A 41 6.05 1.50 -0.59
C GLY A 41 5.03 1.94 -1.65
N ILE A 42 4.48 3.14 -1.52
CA ILE A 42 3.59 3.75 -2.52
C ILE A 42 4.27 3.78 -3.90
N THR A 43 5.53 4.24 -3.94
CA THR A 43 6.30 4.35 -5.19
C THR A 43 6.52 2.97 -5.83
N ILE A 44 6.86 1.96 -5.02
CA ILE A 44 7.05 0.57 -5.49
C ILE A 44 5.74 -0.03 -5.99
N SER A 45 4.65 0.09 -5.23
CA SER A 45 3.32 -0.42 -5.61
C SER A 45 2.81 0.22 -6.90
N PHE A 46 3.02 1.53 -7.06
CA PHE A 46 2.74 2.25 -8.29
C PHE A 46 3.58 1.70 -9.46
N GLY A 47 4.90 1.57 -9.28
CA GLY A 47 5.82 1.08 -10.31
C GLY A 47 5.52 -0.34 -10.77
N VAL A 48 5.30 -1.27 -9.83
CA VAL A 48 4.96 -2.67 -10.13
C VAL A 48 3.63 -2.76 -10.87
N THR A 49 2.61 -2.04 -10.41
CA THR A 49 1.29 -2.09 -11.05
C THR A 49 1.34 -1.44 -12.44
N TYR A 50 2.05 -0.33 -12.59
CA TYR A 50 2.24 0.34 -13.90
C TYR A 50 2.97 -0.54 -14.91
N TYR A 51 3.94 -1.33 -14.45
CA TYR A 51 4.66 -2.28 -15.31
C TYR A 51 3.76 -3.40 -15.82
N ILE A 52 2.85 -3.91 -14.98
CA ILE A 52 1.92 -4.99 -15.32
C ILE A 52 0.74 -4.48 -16.15
N ASP A 53 0.19 -3.32 -15.79
CA ASP A 53 -0.97 -2.72 -16.44
C ASP A 53 -0.88 -1.19 -16.46
N ARG A 54 -0.82 -0.61 -17.66
CA ARG A 54 -0.74 0.84 -17.85
C ARG A 54 -2.09 1.56 -17.73
N LYS A 55 -3.19 0.84 -17.49
CA LYS A 55 -4.52 1.44 -17.25
C LYS A 55 -4.50 2.27 -15.97
N LYS A 56 -4.68 3.59 -16.11
CA LYS A 56 -4.59 4.58 -15.02
C LYS A 56 -5.33 4.17 -13.74
N HIS A 57 -6.52 3.59 -13.85
CA HIS A 57 -7.37 3.22 -12.70
C HIS A 57 -6.70 2.17 -11.80
N ASN A 58 -6.11 1.13 -12.41
CA ASN A 58 -5.46 0.05 -11.67
C ASN A 58 -4.20 0.57 -10.94
N VAL A 59 -3.44 1.44 -11.60
CA VAL A 59 -2.20 2.00 -11.07
C VAL A 59 -2.41 2.89 -9.84
N PHE A 60 -3.52 3.63 -9.77
CA PHE A 60 -3.85 4.42 -8.57
C PHE A 60 -4.46 3.60 -7.43
N THR A 61 -5.07 2.46 -7.74
CA THR A 61 -5.75 1.64 -6.72
C THR A 61 -4.78 0.85 -5.88
N SER A 62 -3.69 0.37 -6.48
CA SER A 62 -2.66 -0.37 -5.77
C SER A 62 -2.04 0.44 -4.60
N PRO A 63 -1.55 1.67 -4.79
CA PRO A 63 -1.00 2.47 -3.70
C PRO A 63 -2.07 2.93 -2.70
N LEU A 64 -3.33 3.10 -3.12
CA LEU A 64 -4.43 3.39 -2.20
C LEU A 64 -4.64 2.27 -1.18
N ILE A 65 -4.53 1.00 -1.60
CA ILE A 65 -4.61 -0.16 -0.70
C ILE A 65 -3.46 -0.12 0.31
N VAL A 66 -2.24 0.19 -0.14
CA VAL A 66 -1.05 0.31 0.74
C VAL A 66 -1.24 1.41 1.79
N ILE A 67 -1.74 2.58 1.38
CA ILE A 67 -2.05 3.70 2.28
C ILE A 67 -3.13 3.29 3.29
N ALA A 68 -4.22 2.68 2.82
CA ALA A 68 -5.31 2.22 3.67
C ALA A 68 -4.82 1.24 4.73
N ALA A 69 -3.97 0.27 4.36
CA ALA A 69 -3.35 -0.67 5.27
C ALA A 69 -2.50 0.03 6.35
N ALA A 70 -1.67 1.00 5.96
CA ALA A 70 -0.83 1.76 6.89
C ALA A 70 -1.67 2.55 7.90
N LEU A 71 -2.71 3.24 7.40
CA LEU A 71 -3.62 4.04 8.24
C LEU A 71 -4.43 3.16 9.20
N LEU A 72 -4.90 2.00 8.74
CA LEU A 72 -5.58 1.01 9.57
C LEU A 72 -4.70 0.58 10.73
N VAL A 73 -3.47 0.13 10.47
CA VAL A 73 -2.54 -0.31 11.52
C VAL A 73 -2.21 0.83 12.48
N ASN A 74 -1.97 2.04 11.96
CA ASN A 74 -1.71 3.21 12.79
C ASN A 74 -2.91 3.55 13.69
N ALA A 75 -4.13 3.48 13.16
CA ALA A 75 -5.35 3.74 13.93
C ALA A 75 -5.57 2.67 15.01
N LEU A 76 -5.45 1.39 14.66
CA LEU A 76 -5.61 0.28 15.60
C LEU A 76 -4.58 0.35 16.74
N LYS A 77 -3.33 0.71 16.43
CA LYS A 77 -2.28 0.90 17.43
C LYS A 77 -2.54 2.11 18.33
N ASN A 78 -3.04 3.20 17.78
CA ASN A 78 -3.42 4.38 18.59
C ASN A 78 -4.65 4.13 19.48
N LEU A 79 -5.53 3.21 19.08
CA LEU A 79 -6.67 2.75 19.88
C LEU A 79 -6.28 1.71 20.94
N GLY A 80 -5.04 1.21 20.93
CA GLY A 80 -4.57 0.18 21.86
C GLY A 80 -5.17 -1.21 21.60
N ILE A 81 -5.71 -1.45 20.40
CA ILE A 81 -6.27 -2.76 20.00
C ILE A 81 -5.15 -3.75 19.65
N ILE A 82 -4.04 -3.24 19.09
CA ILE A 82 -2.82 -3.98 18.72
C ILE A 82 -1.56 -3.25 19.14
#